data_AF-F3KSN2-F1
#
_entry.id   AF-F3KSN2-F1
#
_cell.length_a   1.000
_cell.length_b   1.000
_cell.length_c   1.000
_cell.angle_alpha   90.00
_cell.angle_beta   90.00
_cell.angle_gamma   90.00
#
_symmetry.space_group_name_H-M   'P 1'
#
loop_
_entity.id
_entity.type
_entity.pdbx_description
1 polymer ?
#
loop_
_entity_poly.entity_id
_entity_poly.type
_entity_poly.pdbx_seq_one_letter_code
_entity_poly.pdbx_strand_id
1 'polypeptide(L)' 'MSHLLGRSKLWLHGHIHFNADYMVGATRVICNPRGYSYAKREDMNKEFRPDLIVEV' A
#
# COMPACT_ATOMS: atom_id res chain seq x y z
N MET A 1 7.49 15.59 -1.85
CA MET A 1 6.22 14.94 -1.48
C MET A 1 5.92 14.94 0.03
N SER A 2 6.79 15.47 0.90
CA SER A 2 6.58 15.45 2.37
C SER A 2 5.53 16.42 2.91
N HIS A 3 5.16 17.46 2.17
CA HIS A 3 4.30 18.55 2.69
C HIS A 3 2.82 18.16 2.88
N LEU A 4 2.37 17.04 2.32
CA LEU A 4 1.01 16.50 2.54
C LEU A 4 0.97 15.45 3.66
N LEU A 5 2.13 14.87 4.01
CA LEU A 5 2.25 13.88 5.07
C LEU A 5 2.19 14.58 6.42
N GLY A 6 1.38 14.03 7.32
CA GLY A 6 0.95 14.66 8.57
C GLY A 6 -0.36 15.45 8.47
N ARG A 7 -0.85 15.77 7.26
CA ARG A 7 -2.16 16.43 7.05
C ARG A 7 -3.25 15.46 6.60
N SER A 8 -2.90 14.43 5.83
CA SER A 8 -3.80 13.32 5.52
C SER A 8 -3.74 12.25 6.61
N LYS A 9 -4.88 11.59 6.90
CA LYS A 9 -4.91 10.45 7.83
C LYS A 9 -4.39 9.16 7.20
N LEU A 10 -4.66 8.97 5.91
CA LEU A 10 -4.28 7.79 5.14
C LEU A 10 -3.70 8.19 3.78
N TRP A 11 -2.66 7.47 3.34
CA TRP A 11 -2.15 7.48 1.98
C TRP A 11 -2.00 6.05 1.45
N LEU A 12 -2.68 5.74 0.35
CA LEU A 12 -2.55 4.49 -0.38
C LEU A 12 -1.65 4.68 -1.61
N HIS A 13 -0.69 3.78 -1.82
CA HIS A 13 0.13 3.77 -3.03
C HIS A 13 0.43 2.35 -3.54
N GLY A 14 1.06 2.26 -4.72
CA GLY A 14 1.46 1.01 -5.36
C GLY A 14 2.90 1.06 -5.87
N HIS A 15 3.14 0.46 -7.04
CA HIS A 15 4.39 0.46 -7.81
C HIS A 15 5.58 -0.31 -7.24
N ILE A 16 5.71 -0.42 -5.92
CA ILE A 16 6.88 -1.04 -5.29
C ILE A 16 6.87 -2.58 -5.29
N HIS A 17 5.76 -3.21 -5.68
CA HIS A 17 5.58 -4.67 -5.80
C HIS A 17 5.70 -5.46 -4.48
N PHE A 18 5.69 -4.79 -3.33
CA PHE A 18 5.59 -5.42 -2.01
C PHE A 18 4.66 -4.63 -1.09
N ASN A 19 4.26 -5.27 0.01
CA ASN A 19 3.41 -4.63 1.02
C ASN A 19 4.20 -3.62 1.84
N ALA A 20 3.57 -2.48 2.16
CA ALA A 20 4.08 -1.53 3.13
C ALA A 20 2.93 -1.06 4.03
N ASP A 21 3.20 -0.88 5.31
CA ASP A 21 2.25 -0.31 6.28
C ASP A 21 3.08 0.39 7.37
N TYR A 22 3.12 1.71 7.34
CA TYR A 22 3.95 2.49 8.23
C TYR A 22 3.40 3.90 8.47
N MET A 23 3.91 4.57 9.50
CA MET A 23 3.51 5.93 9.86
C MET A 23 4.54 6.95 9.37
N VAL A 24 4.04 8.07 8.82
CA VAL A 24 4.82 9.30 8.60
C VAL A 24 4.08 10.45 9.27
N GLY A 25 4.57 10.87 10.44
CA GLY A 25 3.84 11.81 11.30
C GLY A 25 2.47 11.25 11.66
N ALA A 26 1.41 12.01 11.36
CA ALA A 26 0.01 11.61 11.58
C ALA A 26 -0.64 10.87 10.38
N THR A 27 0.12 10.58 9.32
CA THR A 27 -0.37 9.84 8.15
C THR A 27 0.03 8.38 8.22
N ARG A 28 -0.94 7.47 8.09
CA ARG A 28 -0.67 6.06 7.80
C ARG A 28 -0.46 5.88 6.29
N VAL A 29 0.65 5.26 5.91
CA VAL A 29 0.99 4.98 4.51
C VAL A 29 0.89 3.48 4.29
N ILE A 30 0.09 3.07 3.29
CA ILE A 30 -0.16 1.66 2.99
C ILE A 30 0.06 1.38 1.50
N CYS A 31 0.71 0.25 1.23
CA CYS A 31 0.80 -0.39 -0.08
C CYS A 31 0.36 -1.85 0.10
N ASN A 32 -0.66 -2.28 -0.63
CA ASN A 32 -1.16 -3.67 -0.65
C ASN A 32 -1.41 -4.08 -2.11
N PRO A 33 -0.34 -4.17 -2.94
CA PRO A 33 -0.50 -4.39 -4.37
C PRO A 33 -0.80 -5.86 -4.64
N ARG A 34 -1.74 -6.15 -5.54
CA ARG A 34 -2.02 -7.53 -5.98
C ARG A 34 -0.91 -8.14 -6.84
N GLY A 35 -0.18 -7.29 -7.56
CA GLY A 35 0.60 -7.70 -8.73
C GLY A 35 -0.26 -7.72 -9.99
N TYR A 36 0.35 -8.06 -11.14
CA TYR A 36 -0.32 -8.02 -12.43
C TYR A 36 -1.00 -9.36 -12.73
N SER A 37 -2.33 -9.35 -12.89
CA SER A 37 -3.11 -10.59 -13.10
C SER A 37 -2.84 -11.29 -14.43
N TYR A 38 -2.28 -10.57 -15.41
CA TYR A 38 -1.88 -11.09 -16.72
C TYR A 38 -0.40 -11.49 -16.78
N ALA A 39 0.38 -11.17 -15.74
CA ALA A 39 1.77 -11.56 -15.64
C ALA A 39 1.89 -12.97 -15.08
N LYS A 40 3.13 -13.48 -14.99
CA LYS A 40 3.33 -14.83 -14.45
C LYS A 40 2.96 -14.85 -12.98
N ARG A 41 2.62 -16.03 -12.46
CA ARG A 41 2.28 -16.21 -11.03
C ARG A 41 3.38 -15.73 -10.07
N GLU A 42 4.63 -15.73 -10.54
CA GLU A 42 5.81 -15.22 -9.83
C GLU A 42 5.85 -13.69 -9.71
N ASP A 43 5.12 -12.96 -10.57
CA ASP A 43 4.96 -11.51 -10.53
C ASP A 43 3.77 -11.07 -9.66
N MET A 44 3.01 -12.03 -9.12
CA MET A 44 1.95 -11.79 -8.15
C MET A 44 2.55 -11.59 -6.76
N ASN A 45 2.03 -10.62 -6.03
CA ASN A 45 2.41 -10.43 -4.65
C ASN A 45 1.66 -11.46 -3.77
N LYS A 46 2.41 -12.40 -3.19
CA LYS A 46 1.86 -13.46 -2.34
C LYS A 46 1.27 -12.93 -1.03
N GLU A 47 1.71 -11.76 -0.60
CA GLU A 47 1.26 -11.09 0.62
C GLU A 47 0.04 -10.19 0.36
N PHE A 48 -0.50 -10.16 -0.87
CA PHE A 48 -1.69 -9.38 -1.16
C PHE A 48 -2.86 -9.82 -0.27
N ARG A 49 -3.43 -8.87 0.47
CA ARG A 49 -4.59 -9.08 1.35
C ARG A 49 -5.85 -8.58 0.65
N PRO A 50 -6.66 -9.46 0.01
CA PRO A 50 -7.86 -9.04 -0.74
C PRO A 50 -8.96 -8.46 0.16
N ASP A 51 -8.91 -8.76 1.45
CA ASP A 51 -9.87 -8.44 2.51
C ASP A 51 -9.34 -7.35 3.47
N LEU A 52 -8.27 -6.64 3.09
CA LEU A 52 -7.70 -5.58 3.91
C LEU A 52 -8.69 -4.43 4.12
N ILE A 53 -9.18 -4.29 5.35
CA ILE A 53 -9.96 -3.14 5.82
C ILE A 53 -9.02 -2.15 6.51
N VAL A 54 -9.18 -0.86 6.20
CA VAL A 54 -8.39 0.22 6.79
C VAL A 54 -9.34 1.24 7.41
N GLU A 55 -9.25 1.40 8.73
CA GLU A 55 -9.95 2.45 9.47
C GLU A 55 -9.13 3.75 9.45
N VAL A 56 -9.81 4.90 9.31
CA VAL A 56 -9.21 6.23 9.06
C VAL A 56 -9.77 7.29 10.01
#